data_AF-A0A024T911-F1
#
_entry.id   AF-A0A024T911-F1
#
_cell.length_a   1.000
_cell.length_b   1.000
_cell.length_c   1.000
_cell.angle_alpha   90.00
_cell.angle_beta   90.00
_cell.angle_gamma   90.00
#
_symmetry.space_group_name_H-M   'P 1'
#
loop_
_entity.id
_entity.type
_entity.pdbx_description
1 polymer ?
#
loop_
_entity_poly.entity_id
_entity_poly.type
_entity_poly.pdbx_seq_one_letter_code
_entity_poly.pdbx_strand_id
1 'polypeptide(L)'
;MGRNQFKPTSIEHAHQYLTDHSSKNFTIAILKWGDFVNTAADLNEFRTQCIAPSVQDRAGAAAESEQQAMVESLKAQWGDTYEAYDATWRMWAVKILKRPNFQHDALIRRPPPVNMIQLFHPVSNAAEVRIERIQISVKLARDVTVSCLKDLVKIKNSATVLALHVESCIQMLEDKKEMIESFHREVDATTDNEDLQHVLDVVPNVEDLDHA
;
A
#
# COMPACT_ATOMS: atom_id res chain seq x y z
N MET A 1 51.39 -30.13 22.00
CA MET A 1 52.46 -30.01 20.98
C MET A 1 52.58 -28.54 20.59
N GLY A 2 53.70 -27.90 20.89
CA GLY A 2 53.92 -26.48 20.60
C GLY A 2 53.95 -26.25 19.10
N ARG A 3 53.17 -25.29 18.60
CA ARG A 3 53.31 -24.81 17.22
C ARG A 3 54.61 -24.02 17.17
N ASN A 4 55.67 -24.60 16.62
CA ASN A 4 56.92 -23.89 16.37
C ASN A 4 56.62 -22.78 15.36
N GLN A 5 56.60 -21.52 15.82
CA GLN A 5 56.38 -20.36 14.99
C GLN A 5 57.71 -19.97 14.35
N PHE A 6 57.82 -20.11 13.03
CA PHE A 6 58.95 -19.59 12.27
C PHE A 6 58.68 -18.12 11.91
N LYS A 7 59.49 -17.21 12.45
CA LYS A 7 59.50 -15.78 12.05
C LYS A 7 60.76 -15.55 11.19
N PRO A 8 60.64 -15.35 9.87
CA PRO A 8 61.79 -15.04 9.04
C PRO A 8 62.37 -13.67 9.43
N THR A 9 63.69 -13.58 9.45
CA THR A 9 64.44 -12.34 9.76
C THR A 9 64.89 -11.59 8.50
N SER A 10 64.86 -12.25 7.34
CA SER A 10 65.09 -11.66 6.02
C SER A 10 64.35 -12.44 4.94
N ILE A 11 64.29 -11.88 3.73
CA ILE A 11 63.67 -12.53 2.56
C ILE A 11 64.44 -13.80 2.21
N GLU A 12 65.77 -13.76 2.25
CA GLU A 12 66.65 -14.90 1.98
C GLU A 12 66.42 -16.03 2.98
N HIS A 13 66.28 -15.70 4.26
CA HIS A 13 65.98 -16.68 5.31
C HIS A 13 64.61 -17.32 5.13
N ALA A 14 63.60 -16.55 4.69
CA ALA A 14 62.29 -17.07 4.35
C ALA A 14 62.35 -18.03 3.16
N HIS A 15 63.05 -17.64 2.08
CA HIS A 15 63.19 -18.46 0.88
C HIS A 15 63.93 -19.77 1.15
N GLN A 16 65.00 -19.72 1.93
CA GLN A 16 65.75 -20.91 2.32
C GLN A 16 64.87 -21.87 3.12
N TYR A 17 64.14 -21.37 4.12
CA TYR A 17 63.24 -22.18 4.93
C TYR A 17 62.14 -22.86 4.10
N LEU A 18 61.53 -22.13 3.15
CA LEU A 18 60.51 -22.66 2.25
C LEU A 18 61.08 -23.74 1.30
N THR A 19 62.31 -23.55 0.83
CA THR A 19 62.99 -24.52 -0.04
C THR A 19 63.32 -25.80 0.71
N ASP A 20 63.90 -25.67 1.91
CA ASP A 20 64.29 -26.79 2.77
C ASP A 20 63.11 -27.65 3.23
N HIS A 21 61.91 -27.08 3.21
CA HIS A 21 60.70 -27.75 3.67
C HIS A 21 59.60 -27.82 2.61
N SER A 22 60.00 -27.86 1.34
CA SER A 22 59.10 -27.92 0.16
C SER A 22 58.08 -29.07 0.17
N SER A 23 58.32 -30.14 0.93
CA SER A 23 57.41 -31.29 1.07
C SER A 23 56.38 -31.17 2.21
N LYS A 24 56.36 -30.04 2.95
CA LYS A 24 55.46 -29.82 4.09
C LYS A 24 54.40 -28.78 3.77
N ASN A 25 53.24 -28.90 4.42
CA ASN A 25 52.19 -27.89 4.39
C ASN A 25 52.41 -26.84 5.48
N PHE A 26 52.27 -25.57 5.13
CA PHE A 26 52.40 -24.44 6.06
C PHE A 26 51.11 -23.65 6.18
N THR A 27 50.85 -23.12 7.37
CA THR A 27 49.89 -22.03 7.58
C THR A 27 50.68 -20.73 7.71
N ILE A 28 50.48 -19.81 6.76
CA ILE A 28 51.10 -18.49 6.81
C ILE A 28 50.18 -17.55 7.59
N ALA A 29 50.69 -16.98 8.68
CA ALA A 29 50.01 -15.91 9.41
C ALA A 29 50.63 -14.57 9.02
N ILE A 30 49.90 -13.75 8.28
CA ILE A 30 50.33 -12.40 7.91
C ILE A 30 49.82 -11.44 8.98
N LEU A 31 50.74 -10.90 9.78
CA LEU A 31 50.42 -9.92 10.81
C LEU A 31 50.45 -8.52 10.19
N LYS A 32 49.30 -8.01 9.75
CA LYS A 32 49.17 -6.67 9.14
C LYS A 32 49.79 -5.54 9.98
N TRP A 33 49.77 -5.68 11.30
CA TRP A 33 50.28 -4.68 12.25
C TRP A 33 51.34 -5.22 13.22
N GLY A 34 51.80 -6.45 13.04
CA GLY A 34 52.62 -7.17 14.04
C GLY A 34 53.97 -6.53 14.32
N ASP A 35 54.57 -5.88 13.32
CA ASP A 35 55.88 -5.22 13.48
C ASP A 35 55.77 -3.76 13.95
N PHE A 36 54.55 -3.20 13.98
CA PHE A 36 54.27 -1.82 14.45
C PHE A 36 53.81 -1.77 15.90
N VAL A 37 53.50 -2.92 16.52
CA VAL A 37 53.02 -3.02 17.90
C VAL A 37 54.10 -3.72 18.73
N ASN A 38 55.09 -2.94 19.19
CA ASN A 38 56.27 -3.48 19.88
C ASN A 38 56.18 -3.27 21.40
N THR A 39 55.43 -2.26 21.85
CA THR A 39 55.23 -1.94 23.26
C THR A 39 53.77 -2.07 23.68
N ALA A 40 53.54 -2.14 25.00
CA ALA A 40 52.18 -2.11 25.55
C ALA A 40 51.45 -0.79 25.23
N ALA A 41 52.20 0.32 25.04
CA ALA A 41 51.64 1.60 24.63
C ALA A 41 51.16 1.55 23.17
N ASP A 42 51.97 1.02 22.25
CA ASP A 42 51.61 0.85 20.84
C ASP A 42 50.36 -0.03 20.70
N LEU A 43 50.27 -1.07 21.54
CA LEU A 43 49.13 -1.99 21.55
C LEU A 43 47.86 -1.30 22.04
N ASN A 44 47.97 -0.43 23.03
CA ASN A 44 46.84 0.33 23.55
C ASN A 44 46.38 1.38 22.53
N GLU A 45 47.31 2.13 21.93
CA GLU A 45 47.02 3.09 20.87
C GLU A 45 46.36 2.43 19.66
N PHE A 46 46.90 1.29 19.22
CA PHE A 46 46.32 0.50 18.14
C PHE A 46 44.90 0.02 18.49
N ARG A 47 44.67 -0.44 19.72
CA ARG A 47 43.34 -0.82 20.18
C ARG A 47 42.37 0.35 20.12
N THR A 48 42.76 1.52 20.60
CA THR A 48 41.91 2.72 20.60
C THR A 48 41.60 3.18 19.18
N GLN A 49 42.57 3.16 18.27
CA GLN A 49 42.38 3.67 16.90
C GLN A 49 41.66 2.67 15.99
N CYS A 50 41.97 1.38 16.10
CA CYS A 50 41.58 0.39 15.10
C CYS A 50 40.53 -0.64 15.58
N ILE A 51 40.40 -0.86 16.89
CA ILE A 51 39.59 -1.96 17.44
C ILE A 51 38.38 -1.46 18.22
N ALA A 52 38.56 -0.53 19.15
CA ALA A 52 37.49 -0.03 20.01
C ALA A 52 36.63 1.00 19.26
N PRO A 53 35.31 1.06 19.50
CA PRO A 53 34.46 2.16 19.02
C PRO A 53 35.05 3.51 19.42
N SER A 54 34.94 4.53 18.56
CA SER A 54 35.59 5.82 18.79
C SER A 54 34.99 6.58 19.98
N VAL A 55 33.72 6.34 20.31
CA VAL A 55 33.04 6.88 21.49
C VAL A 55 32.32 5.76 22.24
N GLN A 56 32.78 5.47 23.46
CA GLN A 56 32.20 4.42 24.29
C GLN A 56 31.32 4.99 25.41
N ASP A 57 30.27 4.25 25.77
CA ASP A 57 29.49 4.49 26.98
C ASP A 57 30.22 4.01 28.25
N ARG A 58 29.60 4.22 29.41
CA ARG A 58 30.17 3.81 30.72
C ARG A 58 30.38 2.29 30.84
N ALA A 59 29.73 1.49 29.99
CA ALA A 59 29.86 0.03 29.95
C ALA A 59 30.85 -0.45 28.88
N GLY A 60 31.49 0.47 28.12
CA GLY A 60 32.44 0.14 27.06
C GLY A 60 31.79 -0.23 25.72
N ALA A 61 30.46 -0.08 25.57
CA ALA A 61 29.77 -0.26 24.30
C ALA A 61 29.81 1.03 23.46
N ALA A 62 29.56 0.94 22.15
CA ALA A 62 29.44 2.12 21.30
C ALA A 62 28.32 3.03 21.82
N ALA A 63 28.63 4.30 22.07
CA ALA A 63 27.70 5.29 22.59
C ALA A 63 26.53 5.52 21.61
N GLU A 64 25.40 6.01 22.12
CA GLU A 64 24.21 6.27 21.31
C GLU A 64 24.49 7.19 20.11
N SER A 65 25.38 8.17 20.28
CA SER A 65 25.80 9.08 19.20
C SER A 65 26.50 8.36 18.05
N GLU A 66 27.32 7.34 18.33
CA GLU A 66 27.93 6.51 17.29
C GLU A 66 26.93 5.57 16.63
N GLN A 67 26.01 5.02 17.41
CA GLN A 67 24.93 4.19 16.85
C GLN A 67 24.10 4.99 15.86
N GLN A 68 23.75 6.24 16.22
CA GLN A 68 23.00 7.12 15.35
C GLN A 68 23.79 7.51 14.08
N ALA A 69 25.08 7.88 14.22
CA ALA A 69 25.93 8.20 13.08
C ALA A 69 26.12 7.00 12.12
N MET A 70 26.22 5.78 12.67
CA MET A 70 26.28 4.55 11.88
C MET A 70 24.97 4.28 11.13
N VAL A 71 23.82 4.51 11.78
CA VAL A 71 22.50 4.42 11.12
C VAL A 71 22.39 5.43 9.97
N GLU A 72 22.84 6.67 10.17
CA GLU A 72 22.86 7.69 9.13
C GLU A 72 23.74 7.30 7.94
N SER A 73 24.93 6.75 8.21
CA SER A 73 25.82 6.24 7.18
C SER A 73 25.21 5.07 6.39
N LEU A 74 24.51 4.16 7.08
CA LEU A 74 23.78 3.06 6.43
C LEU A 74 22.63 3.56 5.57
N LYS A 75 21.83 4.53 6.06
CA LYS A 75 20.74 5.13 5.30
C LYS A 75 21.24 5.96 4.12
N ALA A 76 22.38 6.63 4.24
CA ALA A 76 23.00 7.32 3.11
C ALA A 76 23.44 6.35 2.00
N GLN A 77 23.93 5.16 2.36
CA GLN A 77 24.38 4.15 1.40
C GLN A 77 23.24 3.34 0.79
N TRP A 78 22.18 3.06 1.56
CA TRP A 78 21.16 2.06 1.22
C TRP A 78 19.72 2.55 1.29
N GLY A 79 19.48 3.77 1.74
CA GLY A 79 18.13 4.32 1.96
C GLY A 79 17.31 4.47 0.67
N ASP A 80 17.96 4.53 -0.49
CA ASP A 80 17.30 4.53 -1.80
C ASP A 80 16.93 3.12 -2.29
N THR A 81 17.54 2.09 -1.71
CA THR A 81 17.33 0.69 -2.12
C THR A 81 16.39 -0.03 -1.15
N TYR A 82 16.54 0.23 0.14
CA TYR A 82 15.82 -0.46 1.20
C TYR A 82 15.05 0.51 2.09
N GLU A 83 13.81 0.15 2.40
CA GLU A 83 12.95 0.77 3.39
C GLU A 83 12.75 -0.18 4.57
N ALA A 84 12.89 0.34 5.78
CA ALA A 84 12.67 -0.42 7.01
C ALA A 84 12.43 0.52 8.20
N TYR A 85 11.84 -0.01 9.27
CA TYR A 85 11.71 0.69 10.55
C TYR A 85 13.08 1.09 11.14
N ASP A 86 13.12 2.20 11.89
CA ASP A 86 14.36 2.71 12.48
C ASP A 86 15.06 1.69 13.40
N ALA A 87 14.28 0.89 14.14
CA ALA A 87 14.79 -0.21 14.95
C ALA A 87 15.59 -1.24 14.13
N THR A 88 15.16 -1.54 12.90
CA THR A 88 15.87 -2.48 12.01
C THR A 88 17.22 -1.91 11.57
N TRP A 89 17.27 -0.61 11.25
CA TRP A 89 18.51 0.09 10.94
C TRP A 89 19.47 0.10 12.14
N ARG A 90 18.95 0.40 13.34
CA ARG A 90 19.73 0.35 14.59
C ARG A 90 20.29 -1.04 14.86
N MET A 91 19.50 -2.10 14.67
CA MET A 91 19.98 -3.47 14.82
C MET A 91 21.14 -3.79 13.86
N TRP A 92 21.10 -3.27 12.64
CA TRP A 92 22.18 -3.45 11.67
C TRP A 92 23.42 -2.64 12.07
N ALA A 93 23.26 -1.37 12.44
CA ALA A 93 24.33 -0.50 12.93
C ALA A 93 25.06 -1.13 14.12
N VAL A 94 24.33 -1.65 15.12
CA VAL A 94 24.91 -2.32 16.30
C VAL A 94 25.72 -3.56 15.91
N LYS A 95 25.31 -4.31 14.88
CA LYS A 95 26.10 -5.46 14.39
C LYS A 95 27.42 -5.02 13.76
N ILE A 96 27.46 -3.87 13.10
CA ILE A 96 28.69 -3.32 12.52
C ILE A 96 29.59 -2.76 13.63
N LEU A 97 29.03 -1.98 14.56
CA LEU A 97 29.78 -1.37 15.67
C LEU A 97 30.43 -2.39 16.61
N LYS A 98 29.94 -3.63 16.65
CA LYS A 98 30.60 -4.75 17.37
C LYS A 98 31.86 -5.27 16.68
N ARG A 99 32.15 -4.85 15.45
CA ARG A 99 33.35 -5.22 14.68
C ARG A 99 34.43 -4.15 14.86
N PRO A 100 35.71 -4.47 14.63
CA PRO A 100 36.77 -3.48 14.66
C PRO A 100 36.52 -2.33 13.67
N ASN A 101 36.83 -1.09 14.06
CA ASN A 101 36.57 0.12 13.29
C ASN A 101 37.10 0.07 11.85
N PHE A 102 38.27 -0.52 11.65
CA PHE A 102 38.85 -0.63 10.30
C PHE A 102 38.00 -1.45 9.31
N GLN A 103 37.02 -2.22 9.80
CA GLN A 103 36.09 -2.99 8.98
C GLN A 103 34.78 -2.26 8.70
N HIS A 104 34.47 -1.16 9.40
CA HIS A 104 33.15 -0.52 9.33
C HIS A 104 32.81 -0.06 7.91
N ASP A 105 33.69 0.68 7.24
CA ASP A 105 33.47 1.14 5.86
C ASP A 105 33.18 -0.01 4.88
N ALA A 106 33.92 -1.11 5.02
CA ALA A 106 33.73 -2.29 4.19
C ALA A 106 32.41 -3.00 4.50
N LEU A 107 31.94 -2.95 5.74
CA LEU A 107 30.66 -3.54 6.17
C LEU A 107 29.47 -2.67 5.80
N ILE A 108 29.61 -1.34 5.81
CA ILE A 108 28.58 -0.39 5.35
C ILE A 108 28.28 -0.62 3.87
N ARG A 109 29.30 -0.89 3.04
CA ARG A 109 29.14 -1.16 1.60
C ARG A 109 28.52 -2.52 1.27
N ARG A 110 28.31 -3.39 2.26
CA ARG A 110 27.64 -4.68 2.05
C ARG A 110 26.14 -4.51 2.24
N PRO A 111 25.30 -5.28 1.52
CA PRO A 111 23.87 -5.26 1.73
C PRO A 111 23.50 -5.76 3.15
N PRO A 112 22.24 -5.56 3.58
CA PRO A 112 21.78 -6.05 4.87
C PRO A 112 22.12 -7.53 5.09
N PRO A 113 22.52 -7.95 6.31
CA PRO A 113 22.83 -9.34 6.61
C PRO A 113 21.66 -10.27 6.26
N VAL A 114 21.96 -11.48 5.76
CA VAL A 114 20.95 -12.46 5.31
C VAL A 114 19.89 -12.75 6.38
N ASN A 115 20.26 -12.79 7.66
CA ASN A 115 19.31 -13.02 8.75
C ASN A 115 18.41 -11.81 9.08
N MET A 116 18.64 -10.66 8.47
CA MET A 116 17.87 -9.44 8.64
C MET A 116 17.21 -8.97 7.34
N ILE A 117 17.57 -9.52 6.18
CA ILE A 117 17.08 -9.05 4.88
C ILE A 117 15.55 -9.04 4.79
N GLN A 118 14.88 -10.00 5.45
CA GLN A 118 13.43 -10.10 5.55
C GLN A 118 12.75 -8.93 6.29
N LEU A 119 13.53 -8.12 7.02
CA LEU A 119 13.03 -6.94 7.73
C LEU A 119 13.16 -5.65 6.90
N PHE A 120 13.75 -5.74 5.71
CA PHE A 120 13.88 -4.66 4.75
C PHE A 120 13.00 -4.94 3.54
N HIS A 121 12.34 -3.89 3.06
CA HIS A 121 11.57 -3.92 1.83
C HIS A 121 12.30 -3.09 0.77
N PRO A 122 12.20 -3.43 -0.52
CA PRO A 122 12.67 -2.52 -1.57
C PRO A 122 11.92 -1.19 -1.47
N VAL A 123 12.62 -0.07 -1.62
CA VAL A 123 11.96 1.23 -1.75
C VAL A 123 11.06 1.19 -2.98
N SER A 124 9.79 1.57 -2.82
CA SER A 124 8.84 1.60 -3.93
C SER A 124 9.35 2.53 -5.02
N ASN A 125 9.55 2.00 -6.23
CA ASN A 125 10.00 2.85 -7.33
C ASN A 125 8.86 3.79 -7.78
N ALA A 126 9.21 4.89 -8.44
CA ALA A 126 8.22 5.86 -8.91
C ALA A 126 7.16 5.24 -9.85
N ALA A 127 7.45 4.11 -10.51
CA ALA A 127 6.48 3.42 -11.35
C ALA A 127 5.47 2.62 -10.52
N GLU A 128 5.89 1.93 -9.46
CA GLU A 128 5.02 1.20 -8.53
C GLU A 128 4.02 2.13 -7.86
N VAL A 129 4.48 3.27 -7.34
CA VAL A 129 3.60 4.30 -6.75
C VAL A 129 2.58 4.81 -7.77
N ARG A 130 2.99 5.00 -9.04
CA ARG A 130 2.06 5.40 -10.11
C ARG A 130 1.04 4.31 -10.41
N ILE A 131 1.46 3.05 -10.49
CA ILE A 131 0.58 1.91 -10.75
C ILE A 131 -0.45 1.77 -9.63
N GLU A 132 -0.04 1.86 -8.37
CA GLU A 132 -0.95 1.80 -7.22
C GLU A 132 -2.00 2.92 -7.27
N ARG A 133 -1.58 4.16 -7.56
CA ARG A 133 -2.51 5.29 -7.73
C ARG A 133 -3.50 5.07 -8.87
N ILE A 134 -3.03 4.55 -10.00
CA ILE A 134 -3.90 4.22 -11.14
C ILE A 134 -4.90 3.13 -10.74
N GLN A 135 -4.48 2.08 -10.04
CA GLN A 135 -5.37 1.02 -9.57
C GLN A 135 -6.47 1.56 -8.64
N ILE A 136 -6.12 2.43 -7.69
CA ILE A 136 -7.09 3.10 -6.81
C ILE A 136 -8.07 3.94 -7.64
N SER A 137 -7.57 4.76 -8.59
CA SER A 137 -8.40 5.60 -9.44
C SER A 137 -9.35 4.79 -10.32
N VAL A 138 -8.88 3.67 -10.89
CA VAL A 138 -9.70 2.77 -11.72
C VAL A 138 -10.78 2.11 -10.88
N LYS A 139 -10.44 1.68 -9.65
CA LYS A 139 -11.43 1.10 -8.73
C LYS A 139 -12.51 2.12 -8.38
N LEU A 140 -12.15 3.35 -8.05
CA LEU A 140 -13.11 4.41 -7.76
C LEU A 140 -14.01 4.73 -8.97
N ALA A 141 -13.43 4.86 -10.16
CA ALA A 141 -14.20 5.10 -11.39
C ALA A 141 -15.18 3.95 -11.67
N ARG A 142 -14.76 2.70 -11.44
CA ARG A 142 -15.63 1.52 -11.53
C ARG A 142 -16.79 1.61 -10.52
N ASP A 143 -16.50 1.91 -9.26
CA ASP A 143 -17.54 1.95 -8.22
C ASP A 143 -18.57 3.06 -8.51
N VAL A 144 -18.13 4.22 -8.99
CA VAL A 144 -19.02 5.31 -9.44
C VAL A 144 -19.88 4.88 -10.62
N THR A 145 -19.29 4.28 -11.65
CA THR A 145 -20.06 3.83 -12.84
C THR A 145 -21.08 2.75 -12.50
N VAL A 146 -20.73 1.81 -11.61
CA VAL A 146 -21.66 0.80 -11.10
C VAL A 146 -22.81 1.45 -10.32
N SER A 147 -22.53 2.45 -9.48
CA SER A 147 -23.56 3.19 -8.74
C SER A 147 -24.51 3.93 -9.69
N CYS A 148 -23.95 4.69 -10.65
CA CYS A 148 -24.74 5.41 -11.64
C CYS A 148 -25.62 4.47 -12.46
N LEU A 149 -25.10 3.31 -12.87
CA LEU A 149 -25.87 2.30 -13.59
C LEU A 149 -27.05 1.79 -12.74
N LYS A 150 -26.81 1.53 -11.44
CA LYS A 150 -27.87 1.10 -10.52
C LYS A 150 -28.98 2.15 -10.40
N ASP A 151 -28.62 3.43 -10.34
CA ASP A 151 -29.61 4.52 -10.25
C ASP A 151 -30.38 4.72 -11.55
N LEU A 152 -29.72 4.61 -12.71
CA LEU A 152 -30.39 4.62 -14.01
C LEU A 152 -31.38 3.47 -14.17
N VAL A 153 -31.04 2.27 -13.68
CA VAL A 153 -31.96 1.12 -13.68
C VAL A 153 -33.21 1.40 -12.82
N LYS A 154 -33.06 2.04 -11.66
CA LYS A 154 -34.21 2.44 -10.84
C LYS A 154 -35.12 3.42 -11.58
N ILE A 155 -34.54 4.47 -12.16
CA ILE A 155 -35.29 5.48 -12.93
C ILE A 155 -36.03 4.82 -14.09
N LYS A 156 -35.37 3.92 -14.84
CA LYS A 156 -36.00 3.17 -15.92
C LYS A 156 -37.23 2.41 -15.43
N ASN A 157 -37.10 1.67 -14.34
CA ASN A 157 -38.21 0.89 -13.79
C ASN A 157 -39.36 1.79 -13.33
N SER A 158 -39.08 2.91 -12.66
CA SER A 158 -40.09 3.89 -12.28
C SER A 158 -40.82 4.49 -13.49
N ALA A 159 -40.09 4.79 -14.57
CA ALA A 159 -40.68 5.28 -15.81
C ALA A 159 -41.59 4.23 -16.47
N THR A 160 -41.21 2.94 -16.44
CA THR A 160 -42.07 1.84 -16.93
C THR A 160 -43.36 1.74 -16.11
N VAL A 161 -43.28 1.83 -14.79
CA VAL A 161 -44.47 1.82 -13.91
C VAL A 161 -45.39 3.00 -14.22
N LEU A 162 -44.82 4.20 -14.41
CA LEU A 162 -45.60 5.38 -14.78
C LEU A 162 -46.27 5.23 -16.14
N ALA A 163 -45.57 4.67 -17.14
CA ALA A 163 -46.13 4.42 -18.46
C ALA A 163 -47.35 3.49 -18.38
N LEU A 164 -47.25 2.38 -17.64
CA LEU A 164 -48.37 1.46 -17.41
C LEU A 164 -49.56 2.14 -16.72
N HIS A 165 -49.29 3.04 -15.77
CA HIS A 165 -50.35 3.80 -15.11
C HIS A 165 -51.06 4.76 -16.07
N VAL A 166 -50.30 5.46 -16.92
CA VAL A 166 -50.86 6.35 -17.95
C VAL A 166 -51.74 5.56 -18.92
N GLU A 167 -51.28 4.39 -19.40
CA GLU A 167 -52.08 3.51 -20.26
C GLU A 167 -53.39 3.09 -19.59
N SER A 168 -53.35 2.73 -18.30
CA SER A 168 -54.56 2.39 -17.55
C SER A 168 -55.52 3.57 -17.41
N CYS A 169 -55.01 4.79 -17.20
CA CYS A 169 -55.84 5.99 -17.14
C CYS A 169 -56.48 6.33 -18.50
N ILE A 170 -55.74 6.14 -19.60
CA ILE A 170 -56.27 6.33 -20.95
C ILE A 170 -57.45 5.37 -21.17
N GLN A 171 -57.28 4.07 -20.89
CA GLN A 171 -58.35 3.09 -21.08
C GLN A 171 -59.60 3.45 -20.26
N MET A 172 -59.43 3.81 -18.99
CA MET A 172 -60.56 4.22 -18.14
C MET A 172 -61.30 5.45 -18.69
N LEU A 173 -60.57 6.41 -19.28
CA LEU A 173 -61.20 7.60 -19.88
C LEU A 173 -61.94 7.25 -21.18
N GLU A 174 -61.41 6.33 -21.98
CA GLU A 174 -62.09 5.81 -23.17
C GLU A 174 -63.39 5.09 -22.80
N ASP A 175 -63.36 4.22 -21.79
CA ASP A 175 -64.54 3.49 -21.30
C ASP A 175 -65.62 4.47 -20.79
N LYS A 176 -65.21 5.49 -20.01
CA LYS A 176 -66.11 6.54 -19.52
C LYS A 176 -66.69 7.38 -20.66
N LYS A 177 -65.87 7.69 -21.67
CA LYS A 177 -66.33 8.42 -22.85
C LYS A 177 -67.40 7.61 -23.58
N GLU A 178 -67.17 6.32 -23.82
CA GLU A 178 -68.13 5.45 -24.49
C GLU A 178 -69.47 5.37 -23.74
N MET A 179 -69.41 5.26 -22.40
CA MET A 179 -70.59 5.28 -21.53
C MET A 179 -71.37 6.61 -21.62
N ILE A 180 -70.67 7.75 -21.65
CA ILE A 180 -71.32 9.06 -21.81
C ILE A 180 -71.95 9.17 -23.21
N GLU A 181 -71.27 8.72 -24.25
CA GLU A 181 -71.78 8.72 -25.62
C GLU A 181 -72.97 7.76 -25.80
N SER A 182 -73.07 6.67 -25.04
CA SER A 182 -74.27 5.82 -25.04
C SER A 182 -75.44 6.50 -24.35
N PHE A 183 -75.23 7.12 -23.19
CA PHE A 183 -76.29 7.89 -22.53
C PHE A 183 -76.78 9.05 -23.38
N HIS A 184 -75.89 9.75 -24.09
CA HIS A 184 -76.29 10.83 -24.99
C HIS A 184 -77.21 10.31 -26.11
N ARG A 185 -76.85 9.19 -26.75
CA ARG A 185 -77.68 8.54 -27.77
C ARG A 185 -79.06 8.12 -27.25
N GLU A 186 -79.13 7.62 -26.02
CA GLU A 186 -80.41 7.27 -25.38
C GLU A 186 -81.28 8.50 -25.11
N VAL A 187 -80.68 9.59 -24.60
CA VAL A 187 -81.38 10.86 -24.35
C VAL A 187 -81.88 11.46 -25.66
N ASP A 188 -81.03 11.56 -26.70
CA ASP A 188 -81.44 12.08 -28.00
C ASP A 188 -82.62 11.28 -28.57
N ALA A 189 -82.58 9.94 -28.47
CA ALA A 189 -83.69 9.08 -28.92
C ALA A 189 -85.00 9.31 -28.15
N THR A 190 -84.96 9.66 -26.86
CA THR A 190 -86.15 10.06 -26.10
C THR A 190 -86.65 11.46 -26.46
N THR A 191 -85.75 12.34 -26.89
CA THR A 191 -86.05 13.73 -27.25
C THR A 191 -86.60 13.86 -28.67
N ASP A 192 -86.27 12.92 -29.56
CA ASP A 192 -86.80 12.86 -30.93
C ASP A 192 -88.16 12.12 -31.03
N ASN A 193 -88.65 11.56 -29.91
CA ASN A 193 -89.92 10.83 -29.87
C ASN A 193 -91.07 11.73 -29.40
N GLU A 194 -91.81 12.29 -30.36
CA GLU A 194 -92.90 13.27 -30.15
C GLU A 194 -93.96 12.80 -29.13
N ASP A 195 -94.27 11.50 -29.07
CA ASP A 195 -95.26 10.95 -28.12
C ASP A 195 -94.75 10.96 -26.67
N LEU A 196 -93.45 10.70 -26.45
CA LEU A 196 -92.83 10.75 -25.11
C LEU A 196 -92.59 12.18 -24.65
N GLN A 197 -92.27 13.06 -25.58
CA GLN A 197 -92.04 14.48 -25.31
C GLN A 197 -93.33 15.19 -24.87
N HIS A 198 -94.46 14.87 -25.50
CA HIS A 198 -95.77 15.34 -25.07
C HIS A 198 -96.14 14.84 -23.66
N VAL A 199 -95.70 13.64 -23.25
CA VAL A 199 -95.93 13.15 -21.88
C VAL A 199 -95.08 13.91 -20.87
N LEU A 200 -93.81 14.18 -21.19
CA LEU A 200 -92.90 14.92 -20.32
C LEU A 200 -93.30 16.39 -20.13
N ASP A 201 -93.79 17.06 -21.17
CA ASP A 201 -94.28 18.45 -21.11
C ASP A 201 -95.54 18.61 -20.23
N VAL A 202 -96.29 17.53 -20.02
CA VAL A 202 -97.52 17.52 -19.21
C VAL A 202 -97.24 17.20 -17.74
N VAL A 203 -96.01 16.79 -17.38
CA VAL A 203 -95.63 16.55 -15.98
C VAL A 203 -95.39 17.90 -15.28
N PRO A 204 -96.23 18.30 -14.30
CA PRO A 204 -96.05 19.56 -13.61
C PRO A 204 -94.80 19.50 -12.72
N ASN A 205 -93.99 20.57 -12.77
CA ASN A 205 -92.81 20.68 -11.91
C ASN A 205 -93.28 20.83 -10.46
N VAL A 206 -92.98 19.83 -9.63
CA VAL A 206 -93.35 19.84 -8.21
C VAL A 206 -92.28 20.61 -7.43
N GLU A 207 -92.69 21.51 -6.53
CA GLU A 207 -91.74 22.21 -5.65
C GLU A 207 -90.96 21.21 -4.80
N ASP A 208 -89.64 21.41 -4.74
CA ASP A 208 -88.72 20.56 -3.99
C ASP A 208 -88.94 20.76 -2.48
N LEU A 209 -89.66 19.81 -1.86
CA LEU A 209 -90.03 19.86 -0.45
C LEU A 209 -88.90 19.39 0.48
N ASP A 210 -87.80 18.85 -0.06
CA ASP A 210 -86.69 18.29 0.73
C ASP A 210 -85.60 19.33 1.04
N HIS A 211 -85.71 20.55 0.50
CA HIS A 211 -84.76 21.65 0.68
C HIS A 211 -85.39 22.97 1.21
N ALA A 212 -86.52 22.88 1.92
CA ALA A 212 -87.11 24.00 2.66
C ALA A 212 -86.43 24.27 4.02
#